data_AF-A0A521CSU6-F1
#
_entry.id   AF-A0A521CSU6-F1
#
_cell.length_a   1.000
_cell.length_b   1.000
_cell.length_c   1.000
_cell.angle_alpha   90.00
_cell.angle_beta   90.00
_cell.angle_gamma   90.00
#
_symmetry.space_group_name_H-M   'P 1'
#
loop_
_entity.id
_entity.type
_entity.pdbx_description
1 polymer ?
#
loop_
_entity_poly.entity_id
_entity_poly.type
_entity_poly.pdbx_seq_one_letter_code
_entity_poly.pdbx_strand_id
1 'polypeptide(L)' 'MNAIRVSRDLRAPLDDLIKDHGLIRVSFALMRAALSRKTRPPPVTSLPPHLLRDIGLDPRHNPWR' A
#
# COMPACT_ATOMS: atom_id res chain seq x y z
N MET A 1 10.71 -13.46 16.38
CA MET A 1 11.09 -12.03 16.40
C MET A 1 9.88 -11.24 15.91
N ASN A 2 9.24 -10.49 16.81
CA ASN A 2 7.93 -9.87 16.59
C ASN A 2 8.14 -8.49 15.93
N ALA A 3 7.66 -8.28 14.70
CA ALA A 3 7.79 -7.01 14.01
C ALA A 3 6.85 -5.97 14.64
N ILE A 4 7.40 -5.07 15.45
CA ILE A 4 6.70 -3.91 15.96
C ILE A 4 6.35 -3.03 14.75
N ARG A 5 5.10 -3.06 14.31
CA ARG A 5 4.59 -2.10 13.32
C ARG A 5 4.68 -0.73 13.98
N VAL A 6 5.66 0.06 13.60
CA VAL A 6 5.69 1.49 13.92
C VAL A 6 4.43 2.08 13.28
N SER A 7 3.41 2.33 14.09
CA SER A 7 2.21 3.05 13.67
C SER A 7 2.66 4.44 13.26
N ARG A 8 2.94 4.60 11.96
CA ARG A 8 3.33 5.87 11.37
C ARG A 8 2.17 6.84 11.63
N ASP A 9 2.39 7.87 12.44
CA ASP A 9 1.36 8.84 12.75
C ASP A 9 0.97 9.57 11.46
N LEU A 10 -0.28 9.32 11.02
CA LEU A 10 -0.83 9.88 9.79
C LEU A 10 -1.51 11.22 10.02
N ARG A 11 -1.64 11.66 11.27
CA ARG A 11 -2.45 12.83 11.60
C ARG A 11 -1.81 14.12 11.09
N ALA A 12 -0.53 14.33 11.38
CA ALA A 12 0.21 15.50 10.91
C ALA A 12 0.15 15.70 9.38
N PRO A 13 0.50 14.70 8.54
CA PRO A 13 0.43 14.88 7.08
C PRO A 13 -1.01 14.97 6.55
N LEU A 14 -2.00 14.42 7.26
CA LEU A 14 -3.41 14.53 6.88
C LEU A 14 -3.94 15.95 7.16
N ASP A 15 -3.58 16.55 8.29
CA ASP A 15 -3.97 17.91 8.64
C ASP A 15 -3.39 18.93 7.64
N ASP A 16 -2.12 18.75 7.23
CA ASP A 16 -1.50 19.57 6.19
C ASP A 16 -2.25 19.44 4.85
N LEU A 17 -2.60 18.20 4.46
CA LEU A 17 -3.35 17.96 3.23
C LEU A 17 -4.75 18.60 3.25
N ILE A 18 -5.44 18.54 4.39
CA ILE A 18 -6.74 19.18 4.61
C ILE A 18 -6.61 20.69 4.57
N LYS A 19 -5.56 21.26 5.15
CA LYS A 19 -5.30 22.70 5.14
C LYS A 19 -5.11 23.23 3.71
N ASP A 20 -4.36 22.52 2.89
CA ASP A 20 -4.03 22.96 1.52
C ASP A 20 -5.20 22.76 0.53
N HIS A 21 -5.99 21.69 0.68
CA HIS A 21 -6.97 21.28 -0.32
C HIS A 21 -8.44 21.35 0.16
N GLY A 22 -8.65 21.54 1.46
CA GLY A 22 -9.97 21.53 2.10
C GLY A 22 -10.49 20.13 2.43
N LEU A 23 -11.21 20.04 3.55
CA LEU A 23 -11.70 18.78 4.11
C LEU A 23 -12.56 17.95 3.14
N ILE A 24 -13.43 18.61 2.36
CA ILE A 24 -14.36 17.93 1.43
C ILE A 24 -13.60 17.21 0.32
N ARG A 25 -12.60 17.87 -0.29
CA ARG A 25 -11.79 17.27 -1.36
C ARG A 25 -10.98 16.09 -0.85
N VAL A 26 -10.34 16.24 0.31
CA VAL A 26 -9.56 15.16 0.93
C VAL A 26 -10.46 13.97 1.27
N SER A 27 -11.62 14.21 1.90
CA SER A 27 -12.60 13.15 2.21
C SER A 27 -13.06 12.41 0.96
N PHE A 28 -13.38 13.13 -0.12
CA PHE A 28 -13.82 12.51 -1.37
C PHE A 28 -12.71 11.71 -2.05
N ALA A 29 -11.47 12.19 -2.03
CA ALA A 29 -10.31 11.48 -2.57
C ALA A 29 -10.03 10.18 -1.78
N LEU A 30 -10.07 10.24 -0.45
CA LEU A 30 -9.90 9.06 0.40
C LEU A 30 -11.03 8.05 0.19
N MET A 31 -12.28 8.50 0.10
CA MET A 31 -13.43 7.65 -0.22
C MET A 31 -13.24 6.98 -1.58
N ARG A 32 -12.87 7.72 -2.63
CA ARG A 32 -12.59 7.16 -3.96
C ARG A 32 -11.44 6.16 -3.92
N ALA A 33 -10.36 6.45 -3.18
CA ALA A 33 -9.23 5.54 -3.04
C ALA A 33 -9.65 4.25 -2.33
N ALA A 34 -10.46 4.35 -1.27
CA ALA A 34 -11.00 3.20 -0.55
C ALA A 34 -11.88 2.32 -1.45
N LEU A 35 -12.74 2.93 -2.27
CA LEU A 35 -13.56 2.22 -3.25
C LEU A 35 -12.74 1.66 -4.43
N SER A 36 -11.68 2.36 -4.82
CA SER A 36 -10.77 1.95 -5.91
C SER A 36 -9.65 1.03 -5.43
N ARG A 37 -9.63 0.63 -4.15
CA ARG A 37 -8.68 -0.38 -3.66
C ARG A 37 -8.96 -1.67 -4.39
N LYS A 38 -8.16 -1.95 -5.43
CA LYS A 38 -8.08 -3.28 -6.01
C LYS A 38 -7.62 -4.21 -4.89
N THR A 39 -8.50 -5.10 -4.45
CA THR A 39 -8.21 -6.19 -3.50
C THR A 39 -7.15 -7.14 -4.03
N ARG A 40 -6.84 -7.07 -5.33
CA ARG A 40 -5.81 -7.86 -5.97
C ARG A 40 -4.46 -7.12 -5.89
N PRO A 41 -3.44 -7.70 -5.23
CA PRO A 41 -2.09 -7.15 -5.26
C PRO A 41 -1.59 -7.06 -6.71
N PRO A 42 -0.68 -6.10 -7.02
CA PRO A 42 -0.09 -6.00 -8.34
C PRO A 42 0.57 -7.34 -8.72
N PRO A 43 0.49 -7.74 -9.98
CA PRO A 43 1.08 -9.01 -10.42
C PRO A 43 2.59 -8.98 -10.18
N VAL A 44 3.06 -9.92 -9.36
CA VAL A 44 4.49 -10.09 -9.05
C VAL A 44 5.22 -10.91 -10.12
N THR A 45 4.51 -11.38 -11.15
CA THR A 45 5.02 -12.27 -12.21
C THR A 45 6.09 -11.63 -13.08
N SER A 46 6.16 -10.30 -13.15
CA SER A 46 7.18 -9.57 -13.89
C SER A 46 8.39 -9.16 -13.05
N LEU A 47 8.41 -9.48 -11.74
CA LEU A 47 9.51 -9.11 -10.87
C LEU A 47 10.70 -10.07 -11.03
N PRO A 48 11.94 -9.55 -11.08
CA PRO A 48 13.14 -10.35 -11.01
C PRO A 48 13.20 -11.21 -9.72
N PRO A 49 13.87 -12.38 -9.75
CA PRO A 49 13.94 -13.28 -8.59
C PRO A 49 14.51 -12.67 -7.30
N HIS A 50 15.44 -11.71 -7.42
CA HIS A 50 16.02 -11.03 -6.26
C HIS A 50 14.98 -10.14 -5.56
N LEU A 51 14.15 -9.42 -6.31
CA LEU A 51 13.07 -8.61 -5.73
C LEU A 51 11.99 -9.47 -5.08
N LEU A 52 11.67 -10.64 -5.63
CA LEU A 52 10.76 -11.60 -5.00
C LEU A 52 11.29 -12.05 -3.64
N ARG A 53 12.59 -12.36 -3.55
CA ARG A 53 13.25 -12.73 -2.29
C ARG A 53 13.23 -11.60 -1.27
N ASP A 54 13.52 -10.37 -1.71
CA ASP A 54 13.59 -9.19 -0.82
C ASP A 54 12.21 -8.84 -0.21
N ILE A 55 11.12 -9.11 -0.93
CA ILE A 55 9.75 -8.96 -0.42
C ILE A 55 9.22 -10.22 0.28
N GLY A 56 10.05 -11.25 0.44
CA GLY A 56 9.72 -12.48 1.17
C GLY A 56 8.84 -13.48 0.40
N LEU A 57 8.73 -13.34 -0.92
CA LEU A 57 8.09 -14.34 -1.77
C LEU A 57 9.12 -15.40 -2.17
N ASP A 58 8.83 -16.67 -1.91
CA ASP A 58 9.66 -17.77 -2.37
C ASP A 58 9.60 -17.83 -3.91
N PRO A 59 10.73 -17.68 -4.64
CA PRO A 59 10.74 -17.79 -6.10
C PRO A 59 10.29 -19.17 -6.60
N ARG A 60 10.19 -20.16 -5.72
CA ARG A 60 9.67 -21.50 -6.03
C ARG A 60 8.15 -21.61 -5.97
N HIS A 61 7.44 -20.61 -5.43
CA HIS A 61 5.99 -20.54 -5.43
C HIS A 61 5.48 -19.81 -6.67
N ASN A 62 5.68 -20.41 -7.84
CA ASN A 62 4.92 -20.05 -9.02
C ASN A 62 3.55 -20.76 -8.91
N PRO A 63 2.43 -20.04 -8.67
CA PRO A 63 1.10 -20.67 -8.53
C PRO A 63 0.54 -21.21 -9.86
N TRP A 64 1.33 -21.19 -10.94
CA TRP A 64 0.94 -21.59 -12.30
C TRP A 64 1.86 -22.67 -12.90
N ARG A 65 2.48 -23.50 -12.06
CA ARG A 65 3.14 -24.73 -12.53
C ARG A 65 2.36 -25.95 -12.07
#